data_AF-A0A8B9A3U5-F1
#
_entry.id   AF-A0A8B9A3U5-F1
#
_cell.length_a   1.000
_cell.length_b   1.000
_cell.length_c   1.000
_cell.angle_alpha   90.00
_cell.angle_beta   90.00
_cell.angle_gamma   90.00
#
_symmetry.space_group_name_H-M   'P 1'
#
loop_
_entity.id
_entity.type
_entity.pdbx_description
1 polymer ?
#
loop_
_entity_poly.entity_id
_entity_poly.type
_entity_poly.pdbx_seq_one_letter_code
_entity_poly.pdbx_strand_id
1 'polypeptide(L)'
;MAVAQSYSTVSRSLHLKLHAVNDALIPTGAMASVSGTPYDFLQPMTVESRIKEGMTTTADGDGMKKAAMVKDGGSGRVLELERVATSMGHIYGLCLETQGFPDAVNHPKLPSHIVNAGKTYKHSMLYKFSF
;
A
#
# COMPACT_ATOMS: atom_id res chain seq x y z
N MET A 1 7.48 11.06 -6.17
CA MET A 1 6.39 11.77 -5.47
C MET A 1 5.29 12.04 -6.49
N ALA A 2 4.14 11.37 -6.39
CA ALA A 2 2.99 11.64 -7.24
C ALA A 2 2.02 12.55 -6.45
N VAL A 3 1.78 13.75 -6.97
CA VAL A 3 0.81 14.70 -6.42
C VAL A 3 -0.55 14.29 -6.98
N ALA A 4 -1.36 13.64 -6.15
CA ALA A 4 -2.74 13.27 -6.48
C ALA A 4 -3.65 14.33 -5.86
N GLN A 5 -4.32 15.13 -6.70
CA GLN A 5 -5.32 16.11 -6.25
C GLN A 5 -6.68 15.40 -6.07
N SER A 6 -7.64 16.12 -5.49
CA SER A 6 -8.99 15.76 -4.99
C SER A 6 -9.93 14.98 -5.92
N TYR A 7 -9.45 14.51 -7.08
CA TYR A 7 -10.20 13.75 -8.08
C TYR A 7 -9.52 12.43 -8.44
N SER A 8 -8.56 11.98 -7.62
CA SER A 8 -7.77 10.80 -7.93
C SER A 8 -8.47 9.51 -7.54
N THR A 9 -8.69 8.63 -8.53
CA THR A 9 -9.22 7.29 -8.34
C THR A 9 -8.08 6.32 -8.13
N VAL A 10 -8.16 5.50 -7.08
CA VAL A 10 -7.21 4.42 -6.80
C VAL A 10 -7.92 3.10 -7.01
N SER A 11 -7.30 2.19 -7.76
CA SER A 11 -7.68 0.78 -7.80
C SER A 11 -6.49 -0.09 -7.41
N ARG A 12 -6.77 -1.20 -6.72
CA ARG A 12 -5.76 -2.17 -6.33
C ARG A 12 -6.07 -3.51 -6.95
N SER A 13 -5.01 -4.23 -7.32
CA SER A 13 -5.14 -5.55 -7.94
C SER A 13 -4.85 -6.71 -6.99
N LEU A 14 -4.27 -6.48 -5.80
CA LEU A 14 -3.59 -7.56 -5.06
C LEU A 14 -3.84 -7.72 -3.55
N HIS A 15 -4.61 -6.86 -2.84
CA HIS A 15 -4.75 -6.97 -1.37
C HIS A 15 -6.16 -7.21 -0.89
N LEU A 16 -6.31 -8.29 -0.11
CA LEU A 16 -7.55 -8.61 0.60
C LEU A 16 -7.49 -8.35 2.11
N LYS A 17 -6.33 -7.98 2.69
CA LYS A 17 -6.13 -7.94 4.14
C LYS A 17 -5.52 -6.63 4.66
N LEU A 18 -5.92 -6.28 5.88
CA LEU A 18 -5.48 -5.13 6.69
C LEU A 18 -4.79 -5.62 7.96
N HIS A 19 -3.78 -4.89 8.40
CA HIS A 19 -3.22 -5.07 9.74
C HIS A 19 -3.89 -4.09 10.69
N ALA A 20 -4.58 -4.61 11.71
CA ALA A 20 -5.11 -3.76 12.75
C ALA A 20 -3.95 -3.20 13.57
N VAL A 21 -3.95 -1.88 13.78
CA VAL A 21 -2.98 -1.17 14.62
C VAL A 21 -3.63 -0.69 15.91
N ASN A 22 -2.85 -0.51 16.96
CA ASN A 22 -3.30 0.16 18.19
C ASN A 22 -3.20 1.70 18.06
N ASP A 23 -3.55 2.43 19.12
CA ASP A 23 -3.54 3.90 19.14
C ASP A 23 -2.13 4.50 18.95
N ALA A 24 -1.07 3.71 19.12
CA ALA A 24 0.31 4.09 18.82
C ALA A 24 0.72 3.74 17.37
N LEU A 25 -0.23 3.33 16.53
CA LEU A 25 -0.04 2.87 15.15
C LEU A 25 0.85 1.62 15.00
N ILE A 26 1.00 0.85 16.08
CA ILE A 26 1.75 -0.41 16.07
C ILE A 26 0.81 -1.57 15.70
N PRO A 27 1.19 -2.44 14.74
CA PRO A 27 0.41 -3.62 14.40
C PRO A 27 0.16 -4.52 15.63
N THR A 28 -1.08 -4.95 15.78
CA THR A 28 -1.48 -5.89 16.83
C THR A 28 -1.18 -7.35 16.46
N GLY A 29 -0.76 -7.60 15.21
CA GLY A 29 -0.66 -8.92 14.61
C GLY A 29 -2.00 -9.49 14.10
N ALA A 30 -3.13 -8.84 14.40
CA ALA A 30 -4.43 -9.24 13.85
C ALA A 30 -4.55 -8.81 12.38
N MET A 31 -5.03 -9.73 11.54
CA MET A 31 -5.35 -9.46 10.14
C MET A 31 -6.88 -9.43 9.96
N ALA A 32 -7.38 -8.41 9.28
CA ALA A 32 -8.79 -8.27 8.92
C ALA A 32 -8.97 -8.19 7.41
N SER A 33 -10.17 -8.48 6.89
CA SER A 33 -10.49 -8.25 5.48
C SER A 33 -10.56 -6.75 5.18
N VAL A 34 -10.15 -6.34 3.98
CA VAL A 34 -10.45 -4.99 3.47
C VAL A 34 -11.93 -4.82 3.15
N SER A 35 -12.65 -5.91 2.89
CA SER A 35 -14.00 -5.86 2.34
C SER A 35 -14.98 -5.16 3.28
N GLY A 36 -15.73 -4.19 2.74
CA GLY A 36 -16.69 -3.41 3.51
C GLY A 36 -16.08 -2.34 4.42
N THR A 37 -14.75 -2.20 4.44
CA THR A 37 -14.05 -1.15 5.20
C THR A 37 -13.84 0.11 4.33
N PRO A 38 -13.48 1.26 4.93
CA PRO A 38 -12.97 2.42 4.21
C PRO A 38 -11.78 2.17 3.27
N TYR A 39 -11.12 1.02 3.41
CA TYR A 39 -9.89 0.65 2.71
C TYR A 39 -10.11 -0.40 1.61
N ASP A 40 -11.37 -0.64 1.25
CA ASP A 40 -11.76 -1.58 0.18
C ASP A 40 -11.53 -1.00 -1.22
N PHE A 41 -10.26 -0.95 -1.65
CA PHE A 41 -9.87 -0.48 -2.99
C PHE A 41 -9.81 -1.62 -4.03
N LEU A 42 -10.54 -2.73 -3.81
CA LEU A 42 -10.66 -3.82 -4.79
C LEU A 42 -11.36 -3.37 -6.08
N GLN A 43 -12.16 -2.31 -5.98
CA GLN A 43 -12.71 -1.58 -7.12
C GLN A 43 -12.17 -0.14 -7.13
N PRO A 44 -12.03 0.50 -8.31
CA PRO A 44 -11.59 1.88 -8.39
C PRO A 44 -12.50 2.81 -7.57
N MET A 45 -11.91 3.61 -6.68
CA MET A 45 -12.64 4.58 -5.86
C MET A 45 -11.80 5.83 -5.55
N THR A 46 -12.44 6.96 -5.26
CA THR A 46 -11.74 8.19 -4.88
C THR A 46 -11.23 8.11 -3.45
N VAL A 47 -9.99 8.54 -3.23
CA VAL A 47 -9.30 8.44 -1.93
C VAL A 47 -10.02 9.23 -0.84
N GLU A 48 -10.54 10.42 -1.16
CA GLU A 48 -11.22 11.30 -0.20
C GLU A 48 -12.57 10.77 0.30
N SER A 49 -13.19 9.83 -0.42
CA SER A 49 -14.54 9.38 -0.07
C SER A 49 -14.63 8.66 1.28
N ARG A 50 -13.52 8.13 1.83
CA ARG A 50 -13.56 7.25 3.01
C ARG A 50 -12.38 7.32 4.00
N ILE A 51 -11.23 7.92 3.69
CA ILE A 51 -10.03 7.80 4.56
C ILE A 51 -9.82 9.06 5.40
N LYS A 52 -9.77 8.90 6.73
CA LYS A 52 -9.41 9.97 7.68
C LYS A 52 -8.08 9.74 8.42
N GLU A 53 -7.51 8.54 8.34
CA GLU A 53 -6.33 8.14 9.12
C GLU A 53 -5.35 7.30 8.28
N GLY A 54 -4.07 7.33 8.66
CA GLY A 54 -2.99 6.61 8.00
C GLY A 54 -3.09 5.11 8.25
N MET A 55 -2.92 4.30 7.20
CA MET A 55 -3.00 2.85 7.29
C MET A 55 -2.03 2.18 6.34
N THR A 56 -1.50 1.02 6.75
CA THR A 56 -0.59 0.20 5.96
C THR A 56 -1.28 -1.07 5.43
N THR A 57 -1.10 -1.34 4.13
CA THR A 57 -1.51 -2.59 3.46
C THR A 57 -0.30 -3.34 2.94
N THR A 58 -0.30 -4.68 2.96
CA THR A 58 0.85 -5.54 2.59
C THR A 58 0.44 -6.64 1.59
N ALA A 59 1.31 -6.99 0.63
CA ALA A 59 1.12 -8.15 -0.28
C ALA A 59 1.98 -9.32 0.18
N ASP A 60 1.45 -10.52 -0.11
CA ASP A 60 2.21 -11.75 -0.19
C ASP A 60 2.47 -12.14 -1.66
N GLY A 61 3.68 -12.64 -1.94
CA GLY A 61 4.01 -13.34 -3.18
C GLY A 61 5.26 -12.85 -3.91
N ASP A 62 5.88 -13.76 -4.66
CA ASP A 62 7.06 -13.49 -5.48
C ASP A 62 6.71 -12.92 -6.86
N GLY A 63 7.67 -12.19 -7.44
CA GLY A 63 7.59 -11.61 -8.78
C GLY A 63 7.02 -10.19 -8.83
N MET A 64 7.09 -9.58 -10.02
CA MET A 64 6.50 -8.26 -10.29
C MET A 64 5.01 -8.43 -10.60
N LYS A 65 4.16 -7.78 -9.81
CA LYS A 65 2.70 -7.78 -9.96
C LYS A 65 2.18 -6.37 -9.72
N LYS A 66 1.16 -5.97 -10.50
CA LYS A 66 0.48 -4.68 -10.29
C LYS A 66 -0.10 -4.61 -8.89
N ALA A 67 0.37 -3.64 -8.14
CA ALA A 67 0.02 -3.40 -6.75
C ALA A 67 -1.10 -2.37 -6.62
N ALA A 68 -0.97 -1.27 -7.35
CA ALA A 68 -1.91 -0.17 -7.34
C ALA A 68 -1.91 0.56 -8.69
N MET A 69 -3.03 1.20 -9.00
CA MET A 69 -3.17 2.18 -10.05
C MET A 69 -3.79 3.43 -9.45
N VAL A 70 -3.23 4.59 -9.75
CA VAL A 70 -3.74 5.90 -9.35
C VAL A 70 -3.97 6.69 -10.62
N LYS A 71 -5.19 7.17 -10.82
CA LYS A 71 -5.53 8.07 -11.93
C LYS A 71 -6.00 9.39 -11.37
N ASP A 72 -5.32 10.47 -11.75
CA ASP A 72 -5.77 11.82 -11.43
C ASP A 72 -6.81 12.29 -12.45
N GLY A 73 -8.04 12.58 -12.00
CA GLY A 73 -9.12 13.03 -12.87
C GLY A 73 -8.88 14.40 -13.52
N GLY A 74 -8.11 15.28 -12.86
CA GLY A 74 -7.87 16.65 -13.35
C GLY A 74 -6.88 16.70 -14.51
N SER A 75 -5.78 15.95 -14.42
CA SER A 75 -4.73 15.91 -15.45
C SER A 75 -4.84 14.74 -16.41
N GLY A 76 -5.66 13.73 -16.09
CA GLY A 76 -5.73 12.45 -16.79
C GLY A 76 -4.55 11.52 -16.51
N ARG A 77 -3.49 11.99 -15.84
CA ARG A 77 -2.28 11.19 -15.56
C ARG A 77 -2.61 9.92 -14.79
N VAL A 78 -1.94 8.83 -15.16
CA VAL A 78 -2.03 7.54 -14.50
C VAL A 78 -0.65 7.13 -13.99
N LEU A 79 -0.60 6.66 -12.75
CA LEU A 79 0.52 5.93 -12.17
C LEU A 79 0.09 4.48 -11.92
N GLU A 80 0.76 3.52 -12.55
CA GLU A 80 0.71 2.11 -12.18
C GLU A 80 1.95 1.78 -11.36
N LEU A 81 1.74 1.12 -10.22
CA LEU A 81 2.81 0.63 -9.37
C LEU A 81 2.82 -0.90 -9.37
N GLU A 82 4.00 -1.49 -9.50
CA GLU A 82 4.22 -2.91 -9.28
C GLU A 82 5.11 -3.16 -8.03
N ARG A 83 4.66 -4.11 -7.18
CA ARG A 83 5.07 -4.40 -5.78
C ARG A 83 4.47 -3.45 -4.72
N VAL A 84 4.44 -3.84 -3.43
CA VAL A 84 3.46 -3.34 -2.43
C VAL A 84 4.03 -2.85 -1.11
N ALA A 85 3.55 -1.68 -0.71
CA ALA A 85 2.91 -1.27 0.54
C ALA A 85 2.52 0.20 0.30
N THR A 86 1.76 0.81 1.20
CA THR A 86 1.25 2.18 1.00
C THR A 86 1.00 2.78 2.35
N SER A 87 1.42 4.02 2.53
CA SER A 87 0.92 4.89 3.59
C SER A 87 0.18 6.06 2.93
N MET A 88 -0.85 6.58 3.60
CA MET A 88 -1.64 7.69 3.07
C MET A 88 -1.55 8.84 4.07
N GLY A 89 -0.90 9.93 3.66
CA GLY A 89 -0.82 11.18 4.41
C GLY A 89 -1.78 12.23 3.86
N HIS A 90 -1.82 13.40 4.48
CA HIS A 90 -2.73 14.50 4.13
C HIS A 90 -2.71 14.87 2.62
N ILE A 91 -3.88 15.27 2.13
CA ILE A 91 -4.40 15.56 0.77
C ILE A 91 -3.53 16.28 -0.29
N TYR A 92 -2.26 16.55 -0.03
CA TYR A 92 -1.33 17.10 -1.04
C TYR A 92 -0.52 16.01 -1.77
N GLY A 93 -0.57 14.76 -1.30
CA GLY A 93 0.18 13.67 -1.92
C GLY A 93 -0.20 12.29 -1.39
N LEU A 94 0.12 11.26 -2.19
CA LEU A 94 -0.13 9.86 -1.87
C LEU A 94 1.19 9.07 -1.88
N CYS A 95 1.45 8.28 -0.83
CA CYS A 95 2.69 7.52 -0.66
C CYS A 95 2.48 6.01 -0.89
N LEU A 96 2.80 5.51 -2.07
CA LEU A 96 2.74 4.07 -2.37
C LEU A 96 4.07 3.37 -2.02
N GLU A 97 4.34 3.17 -0.73
CA GLU A 97 5.61 2.66 -0.19
C GLU A 97 5.79 1.15 -0.25
N THR A 98 6.62 0.61 -1.15
CA THR A 98 6.78 -0.86 -1.20
C THR A 98 7.69 -1.42 -0.12
N GLN A 99 7.14 -2.25 0.75
CA GLN A 99 7.77 -2.58 2.02
C GLN A 99 7.28 -3.92 2.58
N GLY A 100 8.00 -4.39 3.61
CA GLY A 100 7.62 -5.55 4.39
C GLY A 100 6.42 -5.32 5.31
N PHE A 101 6.06 -6.35 6.07
CA PHE A 101 5.08 -6.17 7.14
C PHE A 101 5.63 -5.22 8.21
N PRO A 102 4.87 -4.16 8.61
CA PRO A 102 5.30 -3.31 9.71
C PRO A 102 5.48 -4.15 10.98
N ASP A 103 6.49 -3.80 11.77
CA ASP A 103 6.85 -4.48 13.01
C ASP A 103 7.16 -6.00 12.89
N ALA A 104 7.44 -6.50 11.68
CA ALA A 104 7.72 -7.93 11.46
C ALA A 104 8.89 -8.48 12.30
N VAL A 105 9.85 -7.63 12.67
CA VAL A 105 10.98 -8.01 13.52
C VAL A 105 10.54 -8.49 14.91
N ASN A 106 9.43 -7.97 15.43
CA ASN A 106 8.88 -8.33 16.74
C ASN A 106 7.77 -9.39 16.64
N HIS A 107 7.42 -9.82 15.42
CA HIS A 107 6.34 -10.76 15.16
C HIS A 107 6.85 -11.96 14.34
N PRO A 108 7.38 -13.01 14.99
CA PRO A 108 8.06 -14.13 14.31
C PRO A 108 7.16 -14.97 13.37
N LYS A 109 5.84 -14.75 13.39
CA LYS A 109 4.87 -15.38 12.48
C LYS A 109 4.73 -14.63 11.15
N LEU A 110 5.21 -13.39 11.06
CA LEU A 110 5.22 -12.60 9.83
C LEU A 110 6.48 -12.93 9.01
N PRO A 111 6.47 -12.73 7.68
CA PRO A 111 7.65 -12.87 6.86
C PRO A 111 8.83 -12.06 7.43
N SER A 112 9.97 -12.71 7.60
CA SER A 112 11.17 -12.05 8.14
C SER A 112 11.80 -11.13 7.11
N HIS A 113 12.25 -9.98 7.59
CA HIS A 113 13.01 -9.00 6.82
C HIS A 113 14.46 -8.89 7.31
N ILE A 114 14.90 -9.82 8.17
CA ILE A 114 16.26 -9.88 8.70
C ILE A 114 17.19 -10.48 7.64
N VAL A 115 18.29 -9.78 7.38
CA VAL A 115 19.33 -10.23 6.44
C VAL A 115 20.59 -10.53 7.23
N ASN A 116 21.00 -11.80 7.24
CA ASN A 116 22.18 -12.25 7.97
C ASN A 116 23.47 -11.94 7.20
N ALA A 117 24.61 -11.94 7.90
CA ALA A 117 25.92 -11.73 7.31
C ALA A 117 26.16 -12.67 6.10
N GLY A 118 26.68 -12.12 5.01
CA GLY A 118 26.91 -12.85 3.77
C GLY A 118 25.65 -13.14 2.93
N LYS A 119 24.47 -12.65 3.33
CA LYS A 119 23.24 -12.72 2.53
C LYS A 119 22.96 -11.38 1.83
N THR A 120 22.32 -11.47 0.67
CA THR A 120 21.94 -10.31 -0.14
C THR A 120 20.50 -9.92 0.11
N TYR A 121 20.26 -8.66 0.44
CA TYR A 121 18.95 -8.04 0.34
C TYR A 121 18.67 -7.64 -1.11
N LYS A 122 17.50 -8.00 -1.66
CA LYS A 122 17.06 -7.56 -2.98
C LYS A 122 15.59 -7.18 -2.95
N HIS A 123 15.30 -5.94 -3.34
CA HIS A 123 13.95 -5.42 -3.51
C HIS A 123 13.88 -4.64 -4.84
N SER A 124 12.76 -4.75 -5.55
CA SER A 124 12.60 -4.14 -6.87
C SER A 124 11.20 -3.56 -6.98
N MET A 125 11.09 -2.40 -7.60
CA MET A 125 9.86 -1.61 -7.69
C MET A 125 9.80 -0.95 -9.07
N LEU A 126 8.62 -0.93 -9.68
CA LEU A 126 8.41 -0.31 -10.99
C LEU A 126 7.26 0.70 -10.91
N TYR A 127 7.58 1.96 -11.19
CA TYR A 127 6.59 3.01 -11.43
C TYR A 127 6.42 3.20 -12.94
N LYS A 128 5.19 3.08 -13.42
CA LYS A 128 4.85 3.30 -14.82
C LYS A 128 3.86 4.44 -14.93
N PHE A 129 4.21 5.44 -15.73
CA PHE A 129 3.39 6.63 -15.95
C PHE A 129 2.73 6.59 -17.33
N SER A 130 1.47 6.99 -17.40
CA SER A 130 0.73 7.19 -18.66
C SER A 130 -0.32 8.31 -18.50
N PHE A 131 -1.19 8.44 -19.48
CA PHE A 131 -2.40 9.26 -19.47
C PHE A 131 -3.63 8.36 -19.65
#